data_AF-A0A661SAW5-F1
#
_entry.id   AF-A0A661SAW5-F1
#
_cell.length_a   1.000
_cell.length_b   1.000
_cell.length_c   1.000
_cell.angle_alpha   90.00
_cell.angle_beta   90.00
_cell.angle_gamma   90.00
#
_symmetry.space_group_name_H-M   'P 1'
#
loop_
_entity.id
_entity.type
_entity.pdbx_description
1 polymer ?
#
loop_
_entity_poly.entity_id
_entity_poly.type
_entity_poly.pdbx_seq_one_letter_code
_entity_poly.pdbx_strand_id
1 'polypeptide(L)'
;MNTAHPNLSYEFYYLLRTRFEHYDMLWQEPCHLSAYQESCITKRGMTVDKDKRLFRWDACTNRPPHSASVEDWAKVLKRGWKNIQLCYTEYFLDQDLDRTHSEFFCNRALIGVALLISDADFSALEKHKIRVPLQKKEDTAPDEAVFSLVSEKASERYLLKIFHAPPGADTADRMPEPACLTAFHPQFSTRHWQLRLDSSAPRLALMKASEDAPNPIFAVYGLTCGNLIEAEERKAGWPDELEDFLRGEDDAVLTHILPRLMIREWQFARTDSAADHVRQRLSFHTATFNKTDLELRCLSSNKLSRGLQDMAALQANAKAVLGNLEKVFRMLEIHRDDIGKKLKQARKHRQQFDPVWRYEDESPLQDGFDTDVRDLKHHAACTRGDLISLDGIFRQWRMHFETRQLALSAFLGNLHI
;
A
#
# COMPACT_ATOMS: atom_id res chain seq x y z
N MET A 1 -37.67 1.90 -19.52
CA MET A 1 -36.49 2.74 -19.23
C MET A 1 -36.12 2.47 -17.78
N ASN A 2 -35.03 1.75 -17.55
CA ASN A 2 -34.59 1.41 -16.20
C ASN A 2 -33.99 2.66 -15.57
N THR A 3 -34.52 3.09 -14.43
CA THR A 3 -34.01 4.15 -13.55
C THR A 3 -32.75 3.67 -12.83
N ALA A 4 -31.76 3.18 -13.57
CA ALA A 4 -30.46 2.82 -13.05
C ALA A 4 -29.66 4.10 -12.80
N HIS A 5 -28.97 4.19 -11.66
CA HIS A 5 -28.06 5.28 -11.32
C HIS A 5 -27.15 5.58 -12.53
N PRO A 6 -27.29 6.75 -13.19
CA PRO A 6 -26.73 6.96 -14.53
C PRO A 6 -25.21 6.86 -14.58
N ASN A 7 -24.54 7.01 -13.43
CA ASN A 7 -23.09 7.16 -13.33
C ASN A 7 -22.43 6.07 -12.48
N LEU A 8 -23.19 5.06 -12.05
CA LEU A 8 -22.67 4.06 -11.12
C LEU A 8 -21.67 3.13 -11.83
N SER A 9 -20.40 3.17 -11.43
CA SER A 9 -19.38 2.23 -11.93
C SER A 9 -18.47 1.72 -10.82
N TYR A 10 -18.03 0.47 -10.97
CA TYR A 10 -17.05 -0.19 -10.09
C TYR A 10 -15.85 -0.58 -10.93
N GLU A 11 -14.72 0.06 -10.68
CA GLU A 11 -13.49 -0.17 -11.44
C GLU A 11 -12.38 -0.67 -10.53
N PHE A 12 -11.67 -1.71 -10.97
CA PHE A 12 -10.49 -2.18 -10.25
C PHE A 12 -9.20 -1.77 -10.97
N TYR A 13 -8.23 -1.36 -10.16
CA TYR A 13 -6.88 -1.02 -10.56
C TYR A 13 -5.90 -1.95 -9.85
N TYR A 14 -4.96 -2.55 -10.59
CA TYR A 14 -3.99 -3.51 -10.09
C TYR A 14 -2.60 -2.92 -10.27
N LEU A 15 -1.87 -2.77 -9.16
CA LEU A 15 -0.51 -2.26 -9.20
C LEU A 15 0.48 -3.39 -8.96
N LEU A 16 1.37 -3.61 -9.92
CA LEU A 16 2.41 -4.63 -9.85
C LEU A 16 3.79 -3.98 -9.89
N ARG A 17 4.78 -4.61 -9.25
CA ARG A 17 6.20 -4.34 -9.50
C ARG A 17 6.61 -4.99 -10.82
N THR A 18 7.49 -4.35 -11.57
CA THR A 18 8.08 -4.94 -12.77
C THR A 18 9.33 -5.77 -12.46
N ARG A 19 9.87 -5.68 -11.24
CA ARG A 19 10.99 -6.51 -10.76
C ARG A 19 11.05 -6.64 -9.24
N PHE A 20 11.61 -7.73 -8.76
CA PHE A 20 11.89 -7.97 -7.34
C PHE A 20 12.97 -9.05 -7.15
N GLU A 21 13.67 -9.02 -6.03
CA GLU A 21 14.59 -10.10 -5.63
C GLU A 21 13.85 -11.14 -4.78
N HIS A 22 14.17 -12.41 -4.98
CA HIS A 22 13.67 -13.50 -4.14
C HIS A 22 14.60 -14.72 -4.21
N TYR A 23 15.03 -15.23 -3.05
CA TYR A 23 16.04 -16.30 -2.94
C TYR A 23 17.31 -16.00 -3.77
N ASP A 24 17.85 -14.78 -3.61
CA ASP A 24 19.03 -14.29 -4.33
C ASP A 24 18.92 -14.30 -5.87
N MET A 25 17.70 -14.47 -6.39
CA MET A 25 17.40 -14.36 -7.81
C MET A 25 16.59 -13.10 -8.10
N LEU A 26 16.96 -12.41 -9.18
CA LEU A 26 16.23 -11.25 -9.67
C LEU A 26 15.12 -11.70 -10.62
N TRP A 27 13.87 -11.51 -10.20
CA TRP A 27 12.67 -11.73 -11.00
C TRP A 27 12.30 -10.44 -11.73
N GLN A 28 12.02 -10.52 -13.03
CA GLN A 28 11.68 -9.36 -13.86
C GLN A 28 10.52 -9.67 -14.80
N GLU A 29 9.80 -8.62 -15.15
CA GLU A 29 8.79 -8.62 -16.21
C GLU A 29 9.44 -8.96 -17.57
N PRO A 30 8.73 -9.65 -18.48
CA PRO A 30 9.25 -9.93 -19.82
C PRO A 30 9.67 -8.67 -20.57
N CYS A 31 10.80 -8.73 -21.27
CA CYS A 31 11.38 -7.61 -22.02
C CYS A 31 10.41 -6.98 -23.02
N HIS A 32 9.57 -7.79 -23.68
CA HIS A 32 8.61 -7.29 -24.68
C HIS A 32 7.52 -6.43 -24.07
N LEU A 33 7.06 -6.75 -22.85
CA LEU A 33 6.11 -5.93 -22.12
C LEU A 33 6.79 -4.66 -21.55
N SER A 34 8.07 -4.78 -21.19
CA SER A 34 8.90 -3.68 -20.68
C SER A 34 9.31 -2.65 -21.75
N ALA A 35 9.40 -3.06 -23.02
CA ALA A 35 9.87 -2.23 -24.13
C ALA A 35 8.78 -1.35 -24.76
N TYR A 36 7.50 -1.58 -24.45
CA TYR A 36 6.40 -0.78 -24.98
C TYR A 36 6.32 0.59 -24.30
N GLN A 37 6.54 1.64 -25.09
CA GLN A 37 6.36 3.04 -24.69
C GLN A 37 4.93 3.56 -24.90
N GLU A 38 4.10 2.84 -25.67
CA GLU A 38 2.66 3.14 -25.80
C GLU A 38 1.94 2.67 -24.53
N SER A 39 1.81 3.59 -23.58
CA SER A 39 1.17 3.35 -22.31
C SER A 39 -0.35 3.39 -22.46
N CYS A 40 -0.96 2.21 -22.32
CA CYS A 40 -2.41 2.07 -22.29
C CYS A 40 -2.76 1.32 -21.01
N ILE A 41 -3.47 1.99 -20.10
CA ILE A 41 -3.85 1.43 -18.79
C ILE A 41 -4.65 0.13 -18.91
N THR A 42 -5.33 -0.05 -20.04
CA THR A 42 -6.06 -1.27 -20.35
C THR A 42 -5.10 -2.31 -20.94
N LYS A 43 -4.75 -2.26 -22.22
CA LYS A 43 -4.14 -3.43 -22.91
C LYS A 43 -2.78 -3.89 -22.36
N ARG A 44 -1.92 -2.97 -21.95
CA ARG A 44 -0.51 -3.26 -21.63
C ARG A 44 -0.10 -2.80 -20.24
N GLY A 45 -1.02 -2.18 -19.51
CA GLY A 45 -0.73 -1.48 -18.28
C GLY A 45 0.12 -0.23 -18.51
N MET A 46 -0.06 0.77 -17.65
CA MET A 46 0.70 2.01 -17.68
C MET A 46 1.92 1.88 -16.76
N THR A 47 3.09 2.28 -17.26
CA THR A 47 4.31 2.32 -16.45
C THR A 47 4.20 3.43 -15.40
N VAL A 48 4.48 3.07 -14.15
CA VAL A 48 4.51 3.99 -13.02
C VAL A 48 5.94 4.07 -12.50
N ASP A 49 6.47 5.29 -12.46
CA ASP A 49 7.85 5.59 -12.11
C ASP A 49 8.84 4.87 -13.06
N LYS A 50 9.43 3.76 -12.63
CA LYS A 50 10.35 2.93 -13.46
C LYS A 50 10.23 1.42 -13.21
N ASP A 51 9.56 1.05 -12.13
CA ASP A 51 9.60 -0.29 -11.56
C ASP A 51 8.21 -0.83 -11.22
N LYS A 52 7.15 -0.16 -11.69
CA LYS A 52 5.76 -0.51 -11.42
C LYS A 52 4.91 -0.40 -12.68
N ARG A 53 3.84 -1.19 -12.71
CA ARG A 53 2.86 -1.21 -13.79
C ARG A 53 1.45 -1.22 -13.22
N LEU A 54 0.63 -0.29 -13.68
CA LEU A 54 -0.78 -0.15 -13.30
C LEU A 54 -1.67 -0.71 -14.40
N PHE A 55 -2.54 -1.66 -14.07
CA PHE A 55 -3.55 -2.19 -14.98
C PHE A 55 -4.95 -1.79 -14.50
N ARG A 56 -5.84 -1.50 -15.44
CA ARG A 56 -7.30 -1.46 -15.19
C ARG A 56 -7.91 -2.84 -15.43
N TRP A 57 -9.00 -3.18 -14.75
CA TRP A 57 -9.58 -4.53 -14.77
C TRP A 57 -10.06 -5.04 -16.14
N ASP A 58 -10.45 -4.12 -17.01
CA ASP A 58 -10.88 -4.35 -18.39
C ASP A 58 -9.69 -4.46 -19.36
N ALA A 59 -8.47 -4.45 -18.82
CA ALA A 59 -7.20 -4.47 -19.54
C ALA A 59 -7.16 -5.35 -20.78
N CYS A 60 -7.60 -6.59 -20.62
CA CYS A 60 -7.50 -7.61 -21.65
C CYS A 60 -8.87 -7.98 -22.24
N THR A 61 -9.87 -7.08 -22.15
CA THR A 61 -11.21 -7.35 -22.68
C THR A 61 -11.61 -6.35 -23.76
N ASN A 62 -12.02 -6.85 -24.94
CA ASN A 62 -12.59 -6.03 -26.02
C ASN A 62 -14.05 -5.61 -25.77
N ARG A 63 -14.55 -5.73 -24.53
CA ARG A 63 -15.93 -5.38 -24.19
C ARG A 63 -15.97 -4.03 -23.48
N PRO A 64 -16.98 -3.18 -23.73
CA PRO A 64 -17.16 -1.95 -22.98
C PRO A 64 -17.29 -2.28 -21.48
N PRO A 65 -16.79 -1.41 -20.59
CA PRO A 65 -16.89 -1.61 -19.16
C PRO A 65 -18.37 -1.62 -18.77
N HIS A 66 -18.95 -2.80 -18.60
CA HIS A 66 -20.24 -2.90 -17.93
C HIS A 66 -20.03 -2.60 -16.46
N SER A 67 -20.75 -1.60 -15.95
CA SER A 67 -20.83 -1.31 -14.51
C SER A 67 -21.19 -2.59 -13.76
N ALA A 68 -20.25 -3.14 -13.00
CA ALA A 68 -20.55 -4.26 -12.12
C ALA A 68 -21.61 -3.81 -11.10
N SER A 69 -22.53 -4.68 -10.70
CA SER A 69 -23.31 -4.40 -9.50
C SER A 69 -22.39 -4.48 -8.27
N VAL A 70 -22.76 -3.80 -7.18
CA VAL A 70 -22.08 -3.97 -5.88
C VAL A 70 -21.96 -5.45 -5.57
N GLU A 71 -23.03 -6.23 -5.73
CA GLU A 71 -23.08 -7.63 -5.33
C GLU A 71 -22.10 -8.54 -6.09
N ASP A 72 -21.70 -8.15 -7.30
CA ASP A 72 -20.77 -8.91 -8.15
C ASP A 72 -19.32 -8.41 -8.10
N TRP A 73 -19.01 -7.38 -7.28
CA TRP A 73 -17.68 -6.75 -7.21
C TRP A 73 -16.56 -7.79 -7.07
N ALA A 74 -16.76 -8.81 -6.22
CA ALA A 74 -15.78 -9.86 -5.95
C ALA A 74 -15.48 -10.74 -7.18
N LYS A 75 -16.50 -11.02 -8.00
CA LYS A 75 -16.35 -11.79 -9.25
C LYS A 75 -15.57 -10.97 -10.28
N VAL A 76 -15.85 -9.67 -10.36
CA VAL A 76 -15.17 -8.76 -11.28
C VAL A 76 -13.70 -8.59 -10.90
N LEU A 77 -13.40 -8.39 -9.62
CA LEU A 77 -12.03 -8.37 -9.12
C LEU A 77 -11.26 -9.64 -9.48
N LYS A 78 -11.88 -10.82 -9.33
CA LYS A 78 -11.24 -12.10 -9.68
C LYS A 78 -11.02 -12.25 -11.17
N ARG A 79 -11.97 -11.82 -11.98
CA ARG A 79 -11.87 -11.87 -13.43
C ARG A 79 -10.75 -10.95 -13.93
N GLY A 80 -10.70 -9.71 -13.45
CA GLY A 80 -9.64 -8.76 -13.79
C GLY A 80 -8.26 -9.30 -13.42
N TRP A 81 -8.11 -9.90 -12.23
CA TRP A 81 -6.85 -10.52 -11.84
C TRP A 81 -6.43 -11.66 -12.77
N LYS A 82 -7.36 -12.57 -13.10
CA LYS A 82 -7.09 -13.67 -14.04
C LYS A 82 -6.69 -13.17 -15.43
N ASN A 83 -7.30 -12.09 -15.90
CA ASN A 83 -6.96 -11.49 -17.19
C ASN A 83 -5.51 -10.97 -17.20
N ILE A 84 -5.08 -10.30 -16.13
CA ILE A 84 -3.69 -9.84 -15.98
C ILE A 84 -2.73 -11.03 -15.95
N GLN A 85 -3.05 -12.08 -15.20
CA GLN A 85 -2.23 -13.30 -15.17
C GLN A 85 -2.12 -13.97 -16.54
N LEU A 86 -3.21 -14.00 -17.32
CA LEU A 86 -3.20 -14.52 -18.70
C LEU A 86 -2.29 -13.67 -19.60
N CYS A 87 -2.39 -12.34 -19.50
CA CYS A 87 -1.53 -11.42 -20.24
C CYS A 87 -0.05 -11.68 -19.96
N TYR A 88 0.36 -11.73 -18.69
CA TYR A 88 1.74 -12.09 -18.34
C TYR A 88 2.12 -13.47 -18.86
N THR A 89 1.23 -14.45 -18.76
CA THR A 89 1.51 -15.83 -19.22
C THR A 89 1.82 -15.86 -20.72
N GLU A 90 1.09 -15.12 -21.55
CA GLU A 90 1.38 -14.99 -22.98
C GLU A 90 2.79 -14.44 -23.21
N TYR A 91 3.17 -13.34 -22.54
CA TYR A 91 4.50 -12.74 -22.71
C TYR A 91 5.65 -13.59 -22.13
N PHE A 92 5.41 -14.35 -21.06
CA PHE A 92 6.40 -15.28 -20.51
C PHE A 92 6.60 -16.48 -21.45
N LEU A 93 5.53 -17.01 -22.05
CA LEU A 93 5.61 -18.10 -23.03
C LEU A 93 6.38 -17.68 -24.30
N ASP A 94 6.22 -16.43 -24.74
CA ASP A 94 7.02 -15.86 -25.85
C ASP A 94 8.53 -15.81 -25.56
N GLN A 95 8.94 -15.96 -24.28
CA GLN A 95 10.33 -16.03 -23.83
C GLN A 95 10.77 -17.43 -23.39
N ASP A 96 10.05 -18.47 -23.84
CA ASP A 96 10.29 -19.87 -23.47
C ASP A 96 10.19 -20.15 -21.95
N LEU A 97 9.49 -19.29 -21.20
CA LEU A 97 9.20 -19.47 -19.78
C LEU A 97 7.80 -20.05 -19.57
N ASP A 98 7.65 -20.90 -18.56
CA ASP A 98 6.39 -21.61 -18.35
C ASP A 98 5.35 -20.78 -17.59
N ARG A 99 4.12 -21.32 -17.56
CA ARG A 99 3.02 -20.74 -16.80
C ARG A 99 3.31 -20.64 -15.30
N THR A 100 4.09 -21.56 -14.74
CA THR A 100 4.47 -21.56 -13.32
C THR A 100 5.29 -20.31 -12.98
N HIS A 101 6.23 -19.92 -13.85
CA HIS A 101 7.03 -18.70 -13.70
C HIS A 101 6.14 -17.46 -13.72
N SER A 102 5.22 -17.36 -14.68
CA SER A 102 4.25 -16.25 -14.77
C SER A 102 3.38 -16.15 -13.51
N GLU A 103 2.80 -17.28 -13.06
CA GLU A 103 1.97 -17.31 -11.86
C GLU A 103 2.76 -16.92 -10.60
N PHE A 104 4.00 -17.41 -10.48
CA PHE A 104 4.89 -17.03 -9.40
C PHE A 104 5.20 -15.52 -9.42
N PHE A 105 5.60 -15.00 -10.58
CA PHE A 105 5.92 -13.58 -10.78
C PHE A 105 4.71 -12.71 -10.42
N CYS A 106 3.55 -12.96 -11.02
CA CYS A 106 2.33 -12.16 -10.80
C CYS A 106 1.95 -12.10 -9.31
N ASN A 107 1.95 -13.25 -8.63
CA ASN A 107 1.58 -13.33 -7.22
C ASN A 107 2.57 -12.62 -6.29
N ARG A 108 3.85 -12.54 -6.68
CA ARG A 108 4.90 -11.84 -5.92
C ARG A 108 4.96 -10.35 -6.23
N ALA A 109 4.71 -10.00 -7.49
CA ALA A 109 4.78 -8.64 -8.02
C ALA A 109 3.61 -7.77 -7.55
N LEU A 110 2.44 -8.34 -7.29
CA LEU A 110 1.25 -7.60 -6.88
C LEU A 110 1.49 -6.80 -5.58
N ILE A 111 1.41 -5.47 -5.69
CA ILE A 111 1.49 -4.51 -4.58
C ILE A 111 0.12 -4.33 -3.94
N GLY A 112 -0.93 -4.29 -4.74
CA GLY A 112 -2.28 -4.07 -4.24
C GLY A 112 -3.32 -3.94 -5.34
N VAL A 113 -4.56 -3.86 -4.89
CA VAL A 113 -5.73 -3.61 -5.75
C VAL A 113 -6.54 -2.45 -5.16
N ALA A 114 -6.86 -1.46 -5.98
CA ALA A 114 -7.77 -0.38 -5.62
C ALA A 114 -9.12 -0.58 -6.32
N LEU A 115 -10.22 -0.42 -5.58
CA LEU A 115 -11.57 -0.32 -6.11
C LEU A 115 -11.97 1.16 -6.13
N LEU A 116 -12.32 1.67 -7.30
CA LEU A 116 -12.92 2.98 -7.50
C LEU A 116 -14.43 2.83 -7.70
N ILE A 117 -15.21 3.44 -6.81
CA ILE A 117 -16.67 3.51 -6.89
C ILE A 117 -17.04 4.88 -7.43
N SER A 118 -17.61 4.91 -8.62
CA SER A 118 -18.10 6.13 -9.25
C SER A 118 -19.59 6.24 -9.05
N ASP A 119 -20.09 7.40 -8.67
CA ASP A 119 -21.52 7.64 -8.61
C ASP A 119 -21.87 9.10 -8.99
N ALA A 120 -23.16 9.36 -9.19
CA ALA A 120 -23.65 10.64 -9.69
C ALA A 120 -23.43 11.77 -8.70
N ASP A 121 -23.72 11.51 -7.43
CA ASP A 121 -23.56 12.49 -6.36
C ASP A 121 -23.03 11.84 -5.09
N PHE A 122 -22.70 12.71 -4.15
CA PHE A 122 -22.11 12.31 -2.89
C PHE A 122 -23.06 11.54 -1.98
N SER A 123 -24.36 11.85 -2.01
CA SER A 123 -25.39 11.19 -1.21
C SER A 123 -25.63 9.74 -1.67
N ALA A 124 -25.47 9.46 -2.96
CA ALA A 124 -25.48 8.12 -3.52
C ALA A 124 -24.20 7.38 -3.14
N LEU A 125 -23.04 8.04 -3.26
CA LEU A 125 -21.75 7.48 -2.92
C LEU A 125 -21.67 6.99 -1.45
N GLU A 126 -22.24 7.75 -0.52
CA GLU A 126 -22.32 7.43 0.91
C GLU A 126 -23.03 6.13 1.25
N LYS A 127 -23.95 5.69 0.39
CA LYS A 127 -24.76 4.47 0.62
C LYS A 127 -23.96 3.20 0.35
N HIS A 128 -22.83 3.30 -0.36
CA HIS A 128 -22.03 2.15 -0.74
C HIS A 128 -21.26 1.58 0.45
N LYS A 129 -21.26 0.25 0.53
CA LYS A 129 -20.50 -0.53 1.50
C LYS A 129 -19.88 -1.73 0.82
N ILE A 130 -18.56 -1.85 0.89
CA ILE A 130 -17.83 -2.98 0.33
C ILE A 130 -17.47 -3.93 1.46
N ARG A 131 -17.97 -5.16 1.38
CA ARG A 131 -17.76 -6.21 2.38
C ARG A 131 -16.76 -7.22 1.88
N VAL A 132 -15.63 -7.37 2.57
CA VAL A 132 -14.58 -8.32 2.21
C VAL A 132 -14.43 -9.37 3.32
N PRO A 133 -14.62 -10.67 3.02
CA PRO A 133 -14.47 -11.72 4.02
C PRO A 133 -13.07 -11.72 4.65
N LEU A 134 -13.00 -11.97 5.96
CA LEU A 134 -11.74 -12.17 6.66
C LEU A 134 -11.39 -13.66 6.74
N GLN A 135 -10.12 -13.99 6.57
CA GLN A 135 -9.61 -15.32 6.89
C GLN A 135 -9.60 -15.50 8.40
N LYS A 136 -10.60 -16.22 8.93
CA LYS A 136 -10.73 -16.52 10.35
C LYS A 136 -9.46 -17.17 10.89
N LYS A 137 -8.87 -16.54 11.90
CA LYS A 137 -7.82 -17.10 12.76
C LYS A 137 -8.26 -17.22 14.23
N GLU A 138 -9.24 -16.41 14.65
CA GLU A 138 -9.72 -16.32 16.04
C GLU A 138 -11.25 -16.17 16.04
N ASP A 139 -11.93 -16.80 16.99
CA ASP A 139 -13.40 -16.81 17.11
C ASP A 139 -13.99 -15.44 17.48
N THR A 140 -13.15 -14.47 17.87
CA THR A 140 -13.54 -13.11 18.29
C THR A 140 -13.45 -12.07 17.19
N ALA A 141 -12.85 -12.39 16.04
CA ALA A 141 -12.72 -11.46 14.92
C ALA A 141 -14.04 -11.39 14.12
N PRO A 142 -14.41 -10.21 13.60
CA PRO A 142 -15.55 -10.10 12.69
C PRO A 142 -15.35 -10.96 11.43
N ASP A 143 -16.45 -11.44 10.87
CA ASP A 143 -16.43 -12.31 9.69
C ASP A 143 -15.98 -11.58 8.41
N GLU A 144 -16.17 -10.25 8.37
CA GLU A 144 -15.91 -9.40 7.22
C GLU A 144 -15.36 -8.02 7.63
N ALA A 145 -14.50 -7.46 6.79
CA ALA A 145 -14.18 -6.04 6.80
C ALA A 145 -15.21 -5.28 5.96
N VAL A 146 -15.85 -4.28 6.58
CA VAL A 146 -16.81 -3.41 5.91
C VAL A 146 -16.15 -2.07 5.63
N PHE A 147 -15.88 -1.78 4.37
CA PHE A 147 -15.38 -0.48 3.91
C PHE A 147 -16.56 0.46 3.66
N SER A 148 -16.52 1.64 4.26
CA SER A 148 -17.50 2.69 4.09
C SER A 148 -16.81 4.04 3.97
N LEU A 149 -17.50 5.03 3.39
CA LEU A 149 -16.99 6.39 3.28
C LEU A 149 -16.57 6.92 4.67
N VAL A 150 -15.42 7.61 4.73
CA VAL A 150 -14.92 8.19 5.99
C VAL A 150 -15.90 9.22 6.53
N SER A 151 -16.05 9.30 7.86
CA SER A 151 -16.93 10.26 8.54
C SER A 151 -16.70 11.70 8.10
N GLU A 152 -17.77 12.51 8.05
CA GLU A 152 -17.75 13.93 7.69
C GLU A 152 -16.75 14.77 8.48
N LYS A 153 -16.43 14.36 9.71
CA LYS A 153 -15.53 15.09 10.60
C LYS A 153 -14.05 14.79 10.36
N ALA A 154 -13.73 13.85 9.48
CA ALA A 154 -12.35 13.48 9.20
C ALA A 154 -11.79 14.32 8.04
N SER A 155 -10.59 14.89 8.24
CA SER A 155 -9.87 15.63 7.21
C SER A 155 -9.59 14.81 5.95
N GLU A 156 -9.41 13.48 6.10
CA GLU A 156 -9.13 12.56 4.99
C GLU A 156 -10.36 12.19 4.14
N ARG A 157 -11.56 12.68 4.48
CA ARG A 157 -12.79 12.34 3.73
C ARG A 157 -12.72 12.73 2.26
N TYR A 158 -12.25 13.94 1.98
CA TYR A 158 -12.05 14.45 0.63
C TYR A 158 -10.57 14.47 0.31
N LEU A 159 -10.13 13.55 -0.53
CA LEU A 159 -8.74 13.49 -0.96
C LEU A 159 -8.47 14.60 -1.99
N LEU A 160 -9.35 14.75 -2.97
CA LEU A 160 -9.24 15.75 -4.04
C LEU A 160 -10.61 16.29 -4.39
N LYS A 161 -10.70 17.58 -4.69
CA LYS A 161 -11.86 18.13 -5.41
C LYS A 161 -11.38 18.79 -6.69
N ILE A 162 -12.17 18.70 -7.74
CA ILE A 162 -11.88 19.24 -9.05
C ILE A 162 -13.02 20.16 -9.42
N PHE A 163 -12.70 21.42 -9.69
CA PHE A 163 -13.67 22.41 -10.14
C PHE A 163 -13.54 22.61 -11.64
N HIS A 164 -14.67 22.84 -12.31
CA HIS A 164 -14.70 23.27 -13.70
C HIS A 164 -14.88 24.79 -13.75
N ALA A 165 -13.85 25.52 -14.16
CA ALA A 165 -13.86 26.97 -14.24
C ALA A 165 -13.17 27.46 -15.53
N PRO A 166 -13.82 27.35 -16.69
CA PRO A 166 -13.25 27.88 -17.93
C PRO A 166 -13.12 29.41 -17.83
N PRO A 167 -11.98 29.99 -18.27
CA PRO A 167 -11.83 31.44 -18.32
C PRO A 167 -12.84 32.06 -19.29
N GLY A 168 -13.71 32.94 -18.79
CA GLY A 168 -14.70 33.67 -19.59
C GLY A 168 -16.01 32.94 -19.89
N ALA A 169 -16.25 31.74 -19.33
CA ALA A 169 -17.48 30.99 -19.55
C ALA A 169 -18.69 31.53 -18.77
N ASP A 170 -19.84 31.50 -19.42
CA ASP A 170 -21.16 31.72 -18.82
C ASP A 170 -21.41 30.72 -17.68
N THR A 171 -22.24 31.11 -16.71
CA THR A 171 -22.59 30.27 -15.55
C THR A 171 -23.24 28.94 -15.93
N ALA A 172 -23.81 28.84 -17.14
CA ALA A 172 -24.48 27.64 -17.64
C ALA A 172 -23.51 26.48 -18.00
N ASP A 173 -22.26 26.79 -18.34
CA ASP A 173 -21.23 25.80 -18.72
C ASP A 173 -20.39 25.31 -17.54
N ARG A 174 -20.67 25.81 -16.33
CA ARG A 174 -19.94 25.42 -15.12
C ARG A 174 -20.51 24.13 -14.54
N MET A 175 -19.62 23.31 -14.00
CA MET A 175 -20.03 22.14 -13.23
C MET A 175 -20.69 22.61 -11.92
N PRO A 176 -21.91 22.13 -11.59
CA PRO A 176 -22.68 22.64 -10.46
C PRO A 176 -22.02 22.32 -9.11
N GLU A 177 -21.42 21.14 -8.99
CA GLU A 177 -20.68 20.69 -7.81
C GLU A 177 -19.31 20.16 -8.23
N PRO A 178 -18.26 20.29 -7.39
CA PRO A 178 -16.97 19.73 -7.73
C PRO A 178 -16.99 18.20 -7.79
N ALA A 179 -16.26 17.64 -8.75
CA ALA A 179 -15.94 16.22 -8.73
C ALA A 179 -15.02 15.93 -7.55
N CYS A 180 -15.31 14.90 -6.76
CA CYS A 180 -14.61 14.61 -5.51
C CYS A 180 -14.04 13.20 -5.51
N LEU A 181 -12.73 13.06 -5.27
CA LEU A 181 -12.11 11.79 -4.90
C LEU A 181 -12.16 11.65 -3.37
N THR A 182 -12.71 10.55 -2.87
CA THR A 182 -12.90 10.32 -1.44
C THR A 182 -12.32 9.00 -0.97
N ALA A 183 -11.96 8.93 0.31
CA ALA A 183 -11.47 7.71 0.94
C ALA A 183 -12.63 6.85 1.46
N PHE A 184 -12.46 5.53 1.38
CA PHE A 184 -13.27 4.57 2.13
C PHE A 184 -12.36 3.83 3.10
N HIS A 185 -12.79 3.73 4.35
CA HIS A 185 -12.06 3.03 5.39
C HIS A 185 -12.84 1.84 5.94
N PRO A 186 -12.13 0.77 6.33
CA PRO A 186 -12.75 -0.33 7.04
C PRO A 186 -13.23 0.13 8.43
N GLN A 187 -14.36 -0.40 8.89
CA GLN A 187 -14.94 -0.09 10.20
C GLN A 187 -14.02 -0.43 11.39
N PHE A 188 -13.07 -1.35 11.19
CA PHE A 188 -12.01 -1.66 12.13
C PHE A 188 -10.67 -1.65 11.39
N SER A 189 -9.58 -1.45 12.13
CA SER A 189 -8.25 -1.37 11.52
C SER A 189 -7.89 -2.66 10.79
N THR A 190 -7.72 -2.57 9.46
CA THR A 190 -7.13 -3.64 8.65
C THR A 190 -5.67 -3.35 8.29
N ARG A 191 -4.98 -2.50 9.07
CA ARG A 191 -3.62 -2.01 8.76
C ARG A 191 -2.60 -3.13 8.51
N HIS A 192 -2.75 -4.31 9.12
CA HIS A 192 -1.85 -5.46 8.92
C HIS A 192 -2.49 -6.62 8.17
N TRP A 193 -3.39 -6.31 7.22
CA TRP A 193 -4.05 -7.30 6.38
C TRP A 193 -3.57 -7.23 4.92
N GLN A 194 -3.62 -8.36 4.25
CA GLN A 194 -3.31 -8.53 2.84
C GLN A 194 -4.50 -9.14 2.10
N LEU A 195 -4.69 -8.71 0.86
CA LEU A 195 -5.62 -9.32 -0.09
C LEU A 195 -5.11 -10.70 -0.50
N ARG A 196 -6.00 -11.70 -0.46
CA ARG A 196 -5.73 -13.04 -0.93
C ARG A 196 -6.58 -13.33 -2.16
N LEU A 197 -5.88 -13.60 -3.25
CA LEU A 197 -6.47 -13.96 -4.54
C LEU A 197 -6.29 -15.44 -4.89
N ASP A 198 -5.90 -16.27 -3.93
CA ASP A 198 -5.65 -17.71 -4.09
C ASP A 198 -6.94 -18.57 -4.05
N SER A 199 -7.97 -18.15 -3.33
CA SER A 199 -9.26 -18.87 -3.22
C SER A 199 -10.25 -18.56 -4.34
N SER A 200 -11.39 -19.25 -4.39
CA SER A 200 -12.49 -18.93 -5.33
C SER A 200 -13.03 -17.51 -5.13
N ALA A 201 -13.15 -17.06 -3.88
CA ALA A 201 -13.53 -15.70 -3.50
C ALA A 201 -12.31 -14.90 -2.99
N PRO A 202 -12.21 -13.58 -3.27
CA PRO A 202 -11.29 -12.68 -2.59
C PRO A 202 -11.56 -12.65 -1.09
N ARG A 203 -10.50 -12.53 -0.29
CA ARG A 203 -10.58 -12.40 1.17
C ARG A 203 -9.38 -11.60 1.69
N LEU A 204 -9.49 -11.04 2.88
CA LEU A 204 -8.35 -10.47 3.59
C LEU A 204 -7.76 -11.51 4.54
N ALA A 205 -6.44 -11.55 4.67
CA ALA A 205 -5.73 -12.34 5.68
C ALA A 205 -4.67 -11.50 6.38
N LEU A 206 -4.19 -11.90 7.55
CA LEU A 206 -3.05 -11.21 8.18
C LEU A 206 -1.83 -11.22 7.25
N MET A 207 -1.11 -10.10 7.24
CA MET A 207 0.16 -9.96 6.53
C MET A 207 1.16 -11.00 7.03
N LYS A 208 2.02 -11.46 6.11
CA LYS A 208 3.15 -12.32 6.46
C LYS A 208 4.31 -11.45 6.91
N ALA A 209 4.99 -11.85 7.98
CA ALA A 209 6.11 -11.10 8.55
C ALA A 209 7.40 -11.15 7.70
N SER A 210 7.46 -11.97 6.65
CA SER A 210 8.65 -12.07 5.78
C SER A 210 8.81 -10.82 4.90
N GLU A 211 10.05 -10.33 4.80
CA GLU A 211 10.42 -9.19 3.95
C GLU A 211 10.16 -9.43 2.46
N ASP A 212 10.11 -10.68 2.02
CA ASP A 212 9.81 -11.04 0.62
C ASP A 212 8.33 -11.31 0.37
N ALA A 213 7.49 -11.25 1.40
CA ALA A 213 6.08 -11.55 1.25
C ALA A 213 5.38 -10.50 0.37
N PRO A 214 4.54 -10.92 -0.59
CA PRO A 214 3.87 -9.99 -1.50
C PRO A 214 2.90 -9.04 -0.80
N ASN A 215 2.27 -9.49 0.29
CA ASN A 215 1.36 -8.73 1.15
C ASN A 215 0.57 -7.64 0.41
N PRO A 216 -0.20 -7.98 -0.65
CA PRO A 216 -0.87 -6.97 -1.45
C PRO A 216 -1.98 -6.30 -0.64
N ILE A 217 -2.15 -4.98 -0.76
CA ILE A 217 -3.24 -4.26 -0.08
C ILE A 217 -4.56 -4.32 -0.87
N PHE A 218 -5.66 -4.02 -0.21
CA PHE A 218 -6.94 -3.71 -0.84
C PHE A 218 -7.41 -2.33 -0.37
N ALA A 219 -7.55 -1.40 -1.31
CA ALA A 219 -7.96 -0.04 -1.05
C ALA A 219 -9.30 0.25 -1.76
N VAL A 220 -10.12 1.12 -1.16
CA VAL A 220 -11.41 1.52 -1.73
C VAL A 220 -11.46 3.05 -1.76
N TYR A 221 -11.83 3.60 -2.90
CA TYR A 221 -11.98 5.04 -3.12
C TYR A 221 -13.32 5.32 -3.80
N GLY A 222 -13.87 6.49 -3.51
CA GLY A 222 -15.07 6.99 -4.17
C GLY A 222 -14.76 8.13 -5.12
N LEU A 223 -15.53 8.26 -6.19
CA LEU A 223 -15.45 9.38 -7.13
C LEU A 223 -16.85 9.89 -7.44
N THR A 224 -17.11 11.18 -7.16
CA THR A 224 -18.28 11.86 -7.68
C THR A 224 -17.92 12.59 -8.97
N CYS A 225 -18.73 12.43 -10.02
CA CYS A 225 -18.53 13.09 -11.31
C CYS A 225 -19.59 14.15 -11.63
N GLY A 226 -20.47 14.46 -10.67
CA GLY A 226 -21.60 15.36 -10.87
C GLY A 226 -22.77 14.70 -11.61
N ASN A 227 -23.89 15.41 -11.67
CA ASN A 227 -25.11 14.92 -12.30
C ASN A 227 -25.02 14.99 -13.83
N LEU A 228 -24.69 13.85 -14.45
CA LEU A 228 -24.58 13.75 -15.92
C LEU A 228 -25.91 14.01 -16.64
N ILE A 229 -27.05 13.68 -16.03
CA ILE A 229 -28.37 13.95 -16.62
C ILE A 229 -28.55 15.46 -16.77
N GLU A 230 -28.26 16.22 -15.73
CA GLU A 230 -28.36 17.68 -15.75
C GLU A 230 -27.38 18.30 -16.74
N ALA A 231 -26.19 17.70 -16.90
CA ALA A 231 -25.21 18.11 -17.90
C ALA A 231 -25.70 17.88 -19.33
N GLU A 232 -26.29 16.71 -19.61
CA GLU A 232 -26.89 16.37 -20.91
C GLU A 232 -28.07 17.30 -21.25
N GLU A 233 -28.96 17.57 -20.30
CA GLU A 233 -30.09 18.50 -20.48
C GLU A 233 -29.62 19.91 -20.84
N ARG A 234 -28.49 20.34 -20.28
CA ARG A 234 -27.84 21.63 -20.58
C ARG A 234 -26.95 21.60 -21.82
N LYS A 235 -26.76 20.44 -22.46
CA LYS A 235 -25.80 20.22 -23.57
C LYS A 235 -24.37 20.63 -23.20
N ALA A 236 -24.00 20.42 -21.94
CA ALA A 236 -22.67 20.76 -21.45
C ALA A 236 -21.63 19.72 -21.90
N GLY A 237 -20.47 20.17 -22.37
CA GLY A 237 -19.38 19.29 -22.82
C GLY A 237 -18.41 18.83 -21.73
N TRP A 238 -18.48 19.43 -20.53
CA TRP A 238 -17.55 19.15 -19.44
C TRP A 238 -17.56 17.69 -18.94
N PRO A 239 -18.63 16.87 -19.05
CA PRO A 239 -18.59 15.47 -18.64
C PRO A 239 -17.52 14.63 -19.33
N ASP A 240 -17.50 14.66 -20.67
CA ASP A 240 -16.55 13.87 -21.46
C ASP A 240 -15.11 14.37 -21.22
N GLU A 241 -14.95 15.69 -21.11
CA GLU A 241 -13.67 16.32 -20.79
C GLU A 241 -13.18 15.98 -19.37
N LEU A 242 -14.11 15.87 -18.42
CA LEU A 242 -13.82 15.49 -17.03
C LEU A 242 -13.43 14.01 -16.96
N GLU A 243 -14.12 13.14 -17.71
CA GLU A 243 -13.77 11.73 -17.80
C GLU A 243 -12.37 11.55 -18.40
N ASP A 244 -12.04 12.26 -19.48
CA ASP A 244 -10.68 12.28 -20.05
C ASP A 244 -9.65 12.79 -19.03
N PHE A 245 -9.94 13.90 -18.34
CA PHE A 245 -9.05 14.46 -17.33
C PHE A 245 -8.81 13.52 -16.14
N LEU A 246 -9.84 12.77 -15.71
CA LEU A 246 -9.77 11.87 -14.56
C LEU A 246 -9.20 10.50 -14.92
N ARG A 247 -9.64 9.92 -16.04
CA ARG A 247 -9.51 8.50 -16.43
C ARG A 247 -9.06 8.26 -17.86
N GLY A 248 -8.66 9.30 -18.59
CA GLY A 248 -8.03 9.18 -19.89
C GLY A 248 -6.70 8.41 -19.83
N GLU A 249 -5.81 8.72 -20.76
CA GLU A 249 -4.54 8.01 -20.90
C GLU A 249 -3.47 8.52 -19.90
N ASP A 250 -2.25 8.78 -20.37
CA ASP A 250 -1.09 8.96 -19.49
C ASP A 250 -1.13 10.17 -18.59
N ASP A 251 -1.82 11.24 -19.02
CA ASP A 251 -1.91 12.50 -18.29
C ASP A 251 -3.11 12.55 -17.32
N ALA A 252 -3.90 11.48 -17.27
CA ALA A 252 -5.09 11.43 -16.42
C ALA A 252 -4.74 11.45 -14.94
N VAL A 253 -5.50 12.23 -14.17
CA VAL A 253 -5.17 12.52 -12.77
C VAL A 253 -5.16 11.25 -11.91
N LEU A 254 -6.12 10.33 -12.11
CA LEU A 254 -6.21 9.13 -11.28
C LEU A 254 -5.10 8.13 -11.57
N THR A 255 -4.56 8.09 -12.80
CA THR A 255 -3.44 7.21 -13.16
C THR A 255 -2.16 7.65 -12.46
N HIS A 256 -2.07 8.93 -12.10
CA HIS A 256 -0.98 9.47 -11.29
C HIS A 256 -1.20 9.36 -9.79
N ILE A 257 -2.42 9.56 -9.30
CA ILE A 257 -2.70 9.56 -7.85
C ILE A 257 -2.86 8.15 -7.28
N LEU A 258 -3.69 7.30 -7.91
CA LEU A 258 -4.04 5.98 -7.35
C LEU A 258 -2.81 5.11 -7.06
N PRO A 259 -1.81 5.00 -7.96
CA PRO A 259 -0.62 4.21 -7.64
C PRO A 259 0.13 4.71 -6.42
N ARG A 260 0.17 6.03 -6.20
CA ARG A 260 0.93 6.64 -5.09
C ARG A 260 0.22 6.39 -3.76
N LEU A 261 -1.12 6.44 -3.76
CA LEU A 261 -1.94 6.04 -2.61
C LEU A 261 -1.75 4.55 -2.29
N MET A 262 -1.76 3.69 -3.31
CA MET A 262 -1.55 2.26 -3.11
C MET A 262 -0.13 1.94 -2.62
N ILE A 263 0.89 2.61 -3.16
CA ILE A 263 2.28 2.46 -2.69
C ILE A 263 2.41 2.93 -1.25
N ARG A 264 1.81 4.08 -0.90
CA ARG A 264 1.78 4.61 0.48
C ARG A 264 1.23 3.56 1.43
N GLU A 265 -0.01 3.12 1.22
CA GLU A 265 -0.69 2.16 2.10
C GLU A 265 0.11 0.85 2.21
N TRP A 266 0.61 0.34 1.10
CA TRP A 266 1.38 -0.90 1.07
C TRP A 266 2.70 -0.81 1.83
N GLN A 267 3.44 0.29 1.64
CA GLN A 267 4.73 0.50 2.31
C GLN A 267 4.55 0.78 3.79
N PHE A 268 3.58 1.62 4.15
CA PHE A 268 3.24 1.90 5.53
C PHE A 268 2.83 0.62 6.26
N ALA A 269 1.82 -0.12 5.77
CA ALA A 269 1.31 -1.33 6.41
C ALA A 269 2.40 -2.37 6.70
N ARG A 270 3.28 -2.63 5.72
CA ARG A 270 4.38 -3.60 5.88
C ARG A 270 5.42 -3.15 6.90
N THR A 271 5.79 -1.88 6.83
CA THR A 271 6.85 -1.33 7.68
C THR A 271 6.37 -1.14 9.11
N ASP A 272 5.13 -0.69 9.28
CA ASP A 272 4.45 -0.58 10.56
C ASP A 272 4.35 -1.96 11.24
N SER A 273 3.87 -2.98 10.51
CA SER A 273 3.82 -4.35 11.02
C SER A 273 5.18 -4.88 11.43
N ALA A 274 6.22 -4.70 10.59
CA ALA A 274 7.58 -5.14 10.91
C ALA A 274 8.16 -4.41 12.13
N ALA A 275 7.93 -3.10 12.24
CA ALA A 275 8.39 -2.28 13.36
C ALA A 275 7.70 -2.67 14.67
N ASP A 276 6.39 -2.90 14.64
CA ASP A 276 5.64 -3.37 15.80
C ASP A 276 6.14 -4.75 16.28
N HIS A 277 6.32 -5.72 15.38
CA HIS A 277 6.88 -7.04 15.74
C HIS A 277 8.27 -6.93 16.36
N VAL A 278 9.16 -6.09 15.81
CA VAL A 278 10.50 -5.89 16.38
C VAL A 278 10.44 -5.21 17.74
N ARG A 279 9.58 -4.21 17.92
CA ARG A 279 9.39 -3.53 19.22
C ARG A 279 8.90 -4.50 20.29
N GLN A 280 7.88 -5.29 19.99
CA GLN A 280 7.35 -6.29 20.93
C GLN A 280 8.44 -7.29 21.34
N ARG A 281 9.22 -7.80 20.36
CA ARG A 281 10.34 -8.71 20.63
C ARG A 281 11.43 -8.04 21.44
N LEU A 282 11.84 -6.82 21.10
CA LEU A 282 12.84 -6.06 21.83
C LEU A 282 12.44 -5.85 23.28
N SER A 283 11.23 -5.35 23.52
CA SER A 283 10.71 -5.11 24.87
C SER A 283 10.68 -6.40 25.70
N PHE A 284 10.10 -7.47 25.14
CA PHE A 284 10.01 -8.77 25.82
C PHE A 284 11.39 -9.37 26.16
N HIS A 285 12.32 -9.37 25.20
CA HIS A 285 13.63 -9.97 25.41
C HIS A 285 14.54 -9.10 26.28
N THR A 286 14.46 -7.77 26.17
CA THR A 286 15.21 -6.84 27.04
C THR A 286 14.84 -7.06 28.50
N ALA A 287 13.54 -7.18 28.81
CA ALA A 287 13.09 -7.52 30.16
C ALA A 287 13.62 -8.89 30.64
N THR A 288 13.70 -9.87 29.74
CA THR A 288 14.22 -11.22 30.06
C THR A 288 15.73 -11.24 30.32
N PHE A 289 16.50 -10.46 29.57
CA PHE A 289 17.96 -10.38 29.71
C PHE A 289 18.42 -9.43 30.81
N ASN A 290 17.56 -8.54 31.28
CA ASN A 290 17.88 -7.67 32.40
C ASN A 290 18.06 -8.50 33.67
N LYS A 291 19.32 -8.69 34.08
CA LYS A 291 19.73 -9.53 35.20
C LYS A 291 20.65 -8.73 36.11
N THR A 292 20.51 -8.96 37.41
CA THR A 292 21.44 -8.42 38.40
C THR A 292 22.81 -9.08 38.29
N ASP A 293 23.86 -8.42 38.77
CA ASP A 293 25.21 -8.98 38.79
C ASP A 293 25.29 -10.34 39.50
N LEU A 294 24.49 -10.55 40.55
CA LEU A 294 24.42 -11.81 41.28
C LEU A 294 23.82 -12.92 40.40
N GLU A 295 22.71 -12.65 39.72
CA GLU A 295 22.12 -13.61 38.78
C GLU A 295 23.08 -13.96 37.65
N LEU A 296 23.79 -12.96 37.11
CA LEU A 296 24.79 -13.16 36.05
C LEU A 296 25.97 -14.02 36.51
N ARG A 297 26.40 -13.93 37.77
CA ARG A 297 27.41 -14.82 38.36
C ARG A 297 26.92 -16.27 38.51
N CYS A 298 25.62 -16.49 38.69
CA CYS A 298 25.03 -17.83 38.80
C CYS A 298 24.78 -18.51 37.46
N LEU A 299 24.72 -17.77 36.34
CA LEU A 299 24.57 -18.37 35.01
C LEU A 299 25.78 -19.22 34.63
N SER A 300 25.61 -20.25 33.79
CA SER A 300 26.73 -20.98 33.22
C SER A 300 27.33 -20.23 32.02
N SER A 301 28.60 -20.48 31.69
CA SER A 301 29.25 -19.86 30.53
C SER A 301 28.50 -20.14 29.22
N ASN A 302 27.91 -21.33 29.07
CA ASN A 302 27.07 -21.67 27.91
C ASN A 302 25.75 -20.88 27.86
N LYS A 303 25.18 -20.49 29.00
CA LYS A 303 23.99 -19.63 29.05
C LYS A 303 24.35 -18.18 28.73
N LEU A 304 25.47 -17.69 29.27
CA LEU A 304 25.99 -16.35 28.96
C LEU A 304 26.31 -16.20 27.46
N SER A 305 27.03 -17.17 26.88
CA SER A 305 27.37 -17.14 25.46
C SER A 305 26.14 -17.16 24.56
N ARG A 306 25.15 -18.02 24.85
CA ARG A 306 23.89 -18.07 24.07
C ARG A 306 23.09 -16.78 24.20
N GLY A 307 22.94 -16.25 25.42
CA GLY A 307 22.25 -14.98 25.61
C GLY A 307 22.92 -13.82 24.88
N LEU A 308 24.27 -13.78 24.84
CA LEU A 308 25.00 -12.80 24.02
C LEU A 308 24.73 -12.97 22.52
N GLN A 309 24.67 -14.19 22.01
CA GLN A 309 24.33 -14.46 20.61
C GLN A 309 22.88 -14.05 20.30
N ASP A 310 21.93 -14.38 21.17
CA ASP A 310 20.51 -14.01 21.03
C ASP A 310 20.33 -12.49 21.03
N MET A 311 21.00 -11.79 21.95
CA MET A 311 21.00 -10.32 22.00
C MET A 311 21.62 -9.72 20.72
N ALA A 312 22.75 -10.25 20.24
CA ALA A 312 23.37 -9.77 19.01
C ALA A 312 22.48 -9.96 17.77
N ALA A 313 21.78 -11.10 17.67
CA ALA A 313 20.82 -11.35 16.60
C ALA A 313 19.63 -10.39 16.67
N LEU A 314 19.12 -10.12 17.88
CA LEU A 314 18.03 -9.18 18.10
C LEU A 314 18.44 -7.74 17.74
N GLN A 315 19.65 -7.33 18.10
CA GLN A 315 20.23 -6.04 17.71
C GLN A 315 20.39 -5.90 16.20
N ALA A 316 20.89 -6.94 15.53
CA ALA A 316 21.05 -6.94 14.07
C ALA A 316 19.69 -6.78 13.37
N ASN A 317 18.68 -7.53 13.80
CA ASN A 317 17.32 -7.43 13.27
C ASN A 317 16.72 -6.03 13.48
N ALA A 318 16.86 -5.48 14.69
CA ALA A 318 16.35 -4.14 15.00
C ALA A 318 17.06 -3.03 14.19
N LYS A 319 18.38 -3.14 13.99
CA LYS A 319 19.14 -2.22 13.12
C LYS A 319 18.70 -2.33 11.66
N ALA A 320 18.43 -3.53 11.17
CA ALA A 320 17.90 -3.74 9.82
C ALA A 320 16.53 -3.06 9.63
N VAL A 321 15.61 -3.24 10.59
CA VAL A 321 14.29 -2.58 10.56
C VAL A 321 14.41 -1.05 10.66
N LEU A 322 15.31 -0.51 11.49
CA LEU A 322 15.59 0.93 11.54
C LEU A 322 16.11 1.46 10.20
N GLY A 323 17.02 0.75 9.56
CA GLY A 323 17.52 1.10 8.23
C GLY A 323 16.40 1.08 7.18
N ASN A 324 15.48 0.12 7.26
CA ASN A 324 14.32 0.06 6.38
C ASN A 324 13.33 1.21 6.63
N LEU A 325 13.04 1.52 7.91
CA LEU A 325 12.21 2.66 8.30
C LEU A 325 12.72 3.96 7.67
N GLU A 326 14.01 4.24 7.75
CA GLU A 326 14.61 5.44 7.15
C GLU A 326 14.46 5.50 5.62
N LYS A 327 14.59 4.36 4.93
CA LYS A 327 14.33 4.27 3.48
C LYS A 327 12.87 4.57 3.17
N VAL A 328 11.95 4.02 3.96
CA VAL A 328 10.51 4.20 3.77
C VAL A 328 10.08 5.64 4.00
N PHE A 329 10.63 6.33 5.01
CA PHE A 329 10.33 7.76 5.25
C PHE A 329 10.62 8.60 4.02
N ARG A 330 11.83 8.46 3.46
CA ARG A 330 12.27 9.23 2.30
C ARG A 330 11.40 8.95 1.08
N MET A 331 11.03 7.69 0.87
CA MET A 331 10.20 7.32 -0.27
C MET A 331 8.75 7.82 -0.13
N LEU A 332 8.17 7.79 1.08
CA LEU A 332 6.86 8.42 1.34
C LEU A 332 6.91 9.94 1.13
N GLU A 333 7.98 10.61 1.61
CA GLU A 333 8.20 12.05 1.39
C GLU A 333 8.34 12.39 -0.11
N ILE A 334 9.07 11.57 -0.89
CA ILE A 334 9.19 11.72 -2.34
C ILE A 334 7.82 11.57 -3.02
N HIS A 335 7.04 10.52 -2.69
CA HIS A 335 5.73 10.31 -3.30
C HIS A 335 4.73 11.41 -2.95
N ARG A 336 4.76 11.93 -1.72
CA ARG A 336 3.97 13.09 -1.29
C ARG A 336 4.27 14.32 -2.16
N ASP A 337 5.54 14.60 -2.39
CA ASP A 337 5.98 15.75 -3.18
C ASP A 337 5.63 15.57 -4.67
N ASP A 338 5.76 14.34 -5.18
CA ASP A 338 5.45 14.02 -6.57
C ASP A 338 3.96 14.10 -6.89
N ILE A 339 3.06 13.72 -5.96
CA ILE A 339 1.61 13.99 -6.10
C ILE A 339 1.38 15.49 -6.31
N GLY A 340 1.99 16.33 -5.47
CA GLY A 340 1.83 17.78 -5.57
C GLY A 340 2.36 18.35 -6.90
N LYS A 341 3.48 17.83 -7.41
CA LYS A 341 4.01 18.21 -8.73
C LYS A 341 3.06 17.78 -9.85
N LYS A 342 2.55 16.55 -9.80
CA LYS A 342 1.66 15.99 -10.82
C LYS A 342 0.32 16.71 -10.89
N LEU A 343 -0.26 17.06 -9.75
CA LEU A 343 -1.47 17.88 -9.70
C LEU A 343 -1.27 19.29 -10.27
N LYS A 344 -0.13 19.93 -9.95
CA LYS A 344 0.25 21.22 -10.58
C LYS A 344 0.45 21.10 -12.09
N GLN A 345 1.01 19.98 -12.56
CA GLN A 345 1.17 19.71 -13.99
C GLN A 345 -0.21 19.52 -14.65
N ALA A 346 -1.09 18.69 -14.08
CA ALA A 346 -2.43 18.46 -14.61
C ALA A 346 -3.21 19.78 -14.77
N ARG A 347 -3.19 20.65 -13.75
CA ARG A 347 -3.79 21.99 -13.80
C ARG A 347 -3.24 22.85 -14.95
N LYS A 348 -1.95 22.76 -15.26
CA LYS A 348 -1.32 23.53 -16.35
C LYS A 348 -1.73 23.02 -17.74
N HIS A 349 -1.91 21.70 -17.90
CA HIS A 349 -2.24 21.08 -19.18
C HIS A 349 -3.73 21.22 -19.51
N ARG A 350 -4.62 21.16 -18.51
CA ARG A 350 -6.07 21.33 -18.68
C ARG A 350 -6.58 22.47 -17.80
N GLN A 351 -6.43 23.70 -18.29
CA GLN A 351 -6.72 24.91 -17.50
C GLN A 351 -8.19 25.07 -17.10
N GLN A 352 -9.12 24.41 -17.79
CA GLN A 352 -10.55 24.42 -17.43
C GLN A 352 -10.85 23.63 -16.15
N PHE A 353 -9.97 22.70 -15.75
CA PHE A 353 -10.10 21.93 -14.52
C PHE A 353 -9.10 22.42 -13.48
N ASP A 354 -9.59 22.87 -12.33
CA ASP A 354 -8.76 23.20 -11.18
C ASP A 354 -8.82 22.06 -10.16
N PRO A 355 -7.82 21.15 -10.14
CA PRO A 355 -7.67 20.21 -9.05
C PRO A 355 -7.25 21.00 -7.81
N VAL A 356 -8.08 21.01 -6.78
CA VAL A 356 -7.80 21.60 -5.48
C VAL A 356 -7.47 20.47 -4.51
N TRP A 357 -6.21 20.41 -4.09
CA TRP A 357 -5.70 19.42 -3.12
C TRP A 357 -5.21 20.06 -1.81
N ARG A 358 -5.43 21.38 -1.67
CA ARG A 358 -5.17 22.15 -0.45
C ARG A 358 -6.42 22.94 -0.12
N TYR A 359 -6.92 22.78 1.11
CA TYR A 359 -8.09 23.47 1.64
C TYR A 359 -7.66 24.21 2.89
N GLU A 360 -7.62 25.54 2.80
CA GLU A 360 -7.10 26.37 3.89
C GLU A 360 -5.68 25.93 4.27
N ASP A 361 -5.49 25.39 5.47
CA ASP A 361 -4.22 24.88 5.98
C ASP A 361 -4.05 23.35 5.81
N GLU A 362 -5.08 22.65 5.29
CA GLU A 362 -5.08 21.19 5.14
C GLU A 362 -4.74 20.75 3.71
N SER A 363 -4.12 19.58 3.58
CA SER A 363 -3.82 18.97 2.30
C SER A 363 -4.07 17.46 2.35
N PRO A 364 -5.33 17.00 2.37
CA PRO A 364 -5.68 15.63 2.74
C PRO A 364 -4.90 14.52 2.02
N LEU A 365 -4.65 14.67 0.72
CA LEU A 365 -3.80 13.75 -0.07
C LEU A 365 -2.36 13.66 0.46
N GLN A 366 -1.79 14.77 0.94
CA GLN A 366 -0.43 14.85 1.46
C GLN A 366 -0.37 14.58 2.98
N ASP A 367 -1.38 15.04 3.73
CA ASP A 367 -1.47 14.91 5.20
C ASP A 367 -1.47 13.45 5.66
N GLY A 368 -2.05 12.57 4.85
CA GLY A 368 -1.97 11.14 5.08
C GLY A 368 -0.53 10.61 5.03
N PHE A 369 0.29 11.05 4.06
CA PHE A 369 1.70 10.69 4.02
C PHE A 369 2.45 11.22 5.25
N ASP A 370 2.15 12.44 5.66
CA ASP A 370 2.78 13.06 6.83
C ASP A 370 2.42 12.35 8.13
N THR A 371 1.17 11.90 8.25
CA THR A 371 0.69 11.07 9.37
C THR A 371 1.43 9.73 9.40
N ASP A 372 1.49 9.02 8.29
CA ASP A 372 2.22 7.74 8.20
C ASP A 372 3.70 7.91 8.53
N VAL A 373 4.35 8.97 8.00
CA VAL A 373 5.76 9.27 8.28
C VAL A 373 5.96 9.59 9.77
N ARG A 374 5.06 10.33 10.40
CA ARG A 374 5.12 10.63 11.84
C ARG A 374 4.99 9.36 12.67
N ASP A 375 4.04 8.49 12.34
CA ASP A 375 3.83 7.22 13.03
C ASP A 375 5.08 6.33 12.91
N LEU A 376 5.64 6.19 11.71
CA LEU A 376 6.85 5.40 11.54
C LEU A 376 8.10 6.04 12.19
N LYS A 377 8.21 7.38 12.23
CA LYS A 377 9.25 8.09 13.01
C LYS A 377 9.13 7.81 14.50
N HIS A 378 7.90 7.71 15.02
CA HIS A 378 7.65 7.30 16.39
C HIS A 378 8.11 5.85 16.65
N HIS A 379 7.80 4.91 15.74
CA HIS A 379 8.35 3.55 15.82
C HIS A 379 9.87 3.54 15.87
N ALA A 380 10.54 4.29 15.00
CA ALA A 380 11.99 4.38 14.99
C ALA A 380 12.57 4.93 16.30
N ALA A 381 11.94 5.95 16.89
CA ALA A 381 12.37 6.51 18.17
C ALA A 381 12.26 5.48 19.30
N CYS A 382 11.14 4.77 19.40
CA CYS A 382 10.95 3.72 20.40
C CYS A 382 11.95 2.57 20.22
N THR A 383 12.10 2.04 19.00
CA THR A 383 13.05 0.96 18.70
C THR A 383 14.50 1.35 19.03
N ARG A 384 14.90 2.61 18.78
CA ARG A 384 16.23 3.10 19.18
C ARG A 384 16.40 3.14 20.70
N GLY A 385 15.38 3.58 21.44
CA GLY A 385 15.40 3.57 22.91
C GLY A 385 15.58 2.16 23.49
N ASP A 386 14.83 1.18 22.97
CA ASP A 386 14.93 -0.22 23.39
C ASP A 386 16.31 -0.82 23.04
N LEU A 387 16.85 -0.48 21.87
CA LEU A 387 18.20 -0.90 21.46
C LEU A 387 19.29 -0.38 22.40
N ILE A 388 19.22 0.88 22.83
CA ILE A 388 20.19 1.46 23.79
C ILE A 388 20.16 0.67 25.10
N SER A 389 18.97 0.32 25.58
CA SER A 389 18.80 -0.47 26.80
C SER A 389 19.41 -1.87 26.64
N LEU A 390 19.14 -2.54 25.51
CA LEU A 390 19.70 -3.85 25.18
C LEU A 390 21.24 -3.80 25.03
N ASP A 391 21.79 -2.74 24.43
CA ASP A 391 23.24 -2.52 24.33
C ASP A 391 23.90 -2.42 25.72
N GLY A 392 23.25 -1.75 26.67
CA GLY A 392 23.70 -1.70 28.06
C GLY A 392 23.77 -3.09 28.71
N ILE A 393 22.69 -3.86 28.58
CA ILE A 393 22.61 -5.24 29.10
C ILE A 393 23.65 -6.14 28.43
N PHE A 394 23.80 -6.04 27.11
CA PHE A 394 24.77 -6.82 26.35
C PHE A 394 26.20 -6.58 26.88
N ARG A 395 26.59 -5.33 27.11
CA ARG A 395 27.91 -4.99 27.67
C ARG A 395 28.11 -5.59 29.05
N GLN A 396 27.10 -5.52 29.93
CA GLN A 396 27.15 -6.12 31.26
C GLN A 396 27.37 -7.65 31.19
N TRP A 397 26.56 -8.34 30.39
CA TRP A 397 26.71 -9.79 30.17
C TRP A 397 28.08 -10.15 29.60
N ARG A 398 28.58 -9.35 28.64
CA ARG A 398 29.86 -9.56 28.00
C ARG A 398 31.03 -9.43 28.98
N MET A 399 31.01 -8.42 29.84
CA MET A 399 32.03 -8.26 30.89
C MET A 399 32.09 -9.48 31.82
N HIS A 400 30.93 -10.01 32.25
CA HIS A 400 30.89 -11.22 33.07
C HIS A 400 31.42 -12.45 32.33
N PHE A 401 31.11 -12.58 31.04
CA PHE A 401 31.59 -13.68 30.22
C PHE A 401 33.12 -13.63 30.02
N GLU A 402 33.65 -12.47 29.63
CA GLU A 402 35.10 -12.25 29.44
C GLU A 402 35.88 -12.46 30.73
N THR A 403 35.38 -11.95 31.87
CA THR A 403 36.03 -12.15 33.19
C THR A 403 36.16 -13.64 33.53
N ARG A 404 35.15 -14.46 33.22
CA ARG A 404 35.19 -15.91 33.47
C ARG A 404 36.15 -16.62 32.53
N GLN A 405 36.20 -16.22 31.26
CA GLN A 405 37.16 -16.78 30.31
C GLN A 405 38.60 -16.48 30.75
N LEU A 406 38.87 -15.25 31.22
CA LEU A 406 40.17 -14.87 31.76
C LEU A 406 40.52 -15.71 33.01
N ALA A 407 39.61 -15.84 33.97
CA ALA A 407 39.84 -16.66 35.17
C ALA A 407 40.11 -18.14 34.84
N LEU A 408 39.36 -18.71 33.89
CA LEU A 408 39.58 -20.08 33.43
C LEU A 408 40.94 -20.22 32.73
N SER A 409 41.31 -19.26 31.87
CA SER A 409 42.61 -19.28 31.18
C SER A 409 43.78 -19.19 32.15
N ALA A 410 43.67 -18.37 33.20
CA ALA A 410 44.67 -18.26 34.26
C ALA A 410 44.78 -19.56 35.07
N PHE A 411 43.65 -20.18 35.41
CA PHE A 411 43.63 -21.47 36.10
C PHE A 411 44.29 -22.59 35.28
N LEU A 412 43.96 -22.70 33.99
CA LEU A 412 44.57 -23.67 33.09
C LEU A 412 46.06 -23.40 32.86
N GLY A 413 46.46 -22.14 32.75
CA GLY A 413 47.88 -21.75 32.66
C GLY A 413 48.67 -22.14 33.90
N ASN A 414 48.08 -22.02 35.09
CA ASN A 414 48.69 -22.44 36.36
C ASN A 414 48.76 -23.97 36.55
N LEU A 415 48.00 -24.76 35.77
CA LEU A 415 48.06 -26.23 35.78
C LEU A 415 49.13 -26.80 34.83
N HIS A 416 49.74 -25.96 33.98
CA HIS A 416 50.81 -26.33 33.06
C HIS A 416 52.21 -25.93 33.55
N ILE A 417 52.33 -25.54 34.83
CA ILE A 417 53.58 -25.41 35.60
C ILE A 417 53.61 -26.58 36.59
#